data_AF-A0A957KWZ4-F1
#
_entry.id   AF-A0A957KWZ4-F1
#
_cell.length_a   1.000
_cell.length_b   1.000
_cell.length_c   1.000
_cell.angle_alpha   90.00
_cell.angle_beta   90.00
_cell.angle_gamma   90.00
#
_symmetry.space_group_name_H-M   'P 1'
#
loop_
_entity.id
_entity.type
_entity.pdbx_description
1 polymer ?
#
loop_
_entity_poly.entity_id
_entity_poly.type
_entity_poly.pdbx_seq_one_letter_code
_entity_poly.pdbx_strand_id
1 'polypeptide(L)' 'EHPDEIEDFLAENFAEYARDGDSAALLSALRIIARVKGVSRLADDIGMSRQGLQKALSGKGNPRLES' A
#
# COMPACT_ATOMS: atom_id res chain seq x y z
N GLU A 1 18.36 -4.06 5.83
CA GLU A 1 17.86 -3.51 4.55
C GLU A 1 17.21 -2.17 4.85
N HIS A 2 17.43 -1.18 3.99
CA HIS A 2 17.33 0.27 4.28
C HIS A 2 15.89 0.73 4.57
N PRO A 3 15.50 0.94 5.85
CA PRO A 3 14.12 1.34 6.19
C PRO A 3 13.78 2.74 5.67
N ASP A 4 14.78 3.63 5.66
CA ASP A 4 14.68 5.02 5.21
C ASP A 4 14.24 5.08 3.73
N GLU A 5 14.69 4.14 2.89
CA GLU A 5 14.28 4.06 1.48
C GLU A 5 12.79 3.70 1.31
N ILE A 6 12.23 2.89 2.22
CA ILE A 6 10.79 2.57 2.21
C ILE A 6 9.97 3.77 2.67
N GLU A 7 10.46 4.53 3.64
CA GLU A 7 9.81 5.75 4.12
C GLU A 7 9.79 6.82 3.04
N ASP A 8 10.93 7.10 2.40
CA ASP A 8 11.04 8.05 1.29
C ASP A 8 10.13 7.64 0.12
N PHE A 9 10.15 6.36 -0.26
CA PHE A 9 9.30 5.83 -1.32
C PHE A 9 7.80 6.01 -1.00
N LEU A 10 7.38 5.75 0.24
CA LEU A 10 5.99 5.96 0.66
C LEU A 10 5.62 7.44 0.65
N ALA A 11 6.48 8.31 1.20
CA ALA A 11 6.26 9.74 1.25
C ALA A 11 6.08 10.35 -0.15
N GLU A 12 6.91 9.94 -1.11
CA GLU A 12 6.80 10.38 -2.50
C GLU A 12 5.48 9.95 -3.15
N ASN A 13 5.08 8.69 -3.00
CA ASN A 13 3.82 8.17 -3.57
C ASN A 13 2.58 8.84 -2.96
N PHE A 14 2.58 9.12 -1.64
CA PHE A 14 1.50 9.88 -1.02
C PHE A 14 1.45 11.33 -1.48
N ALA A 15 2.62 11.96 -1.68
CA ALA A 15 2.70 13.32 -2.21
C ALA A 15 2.22 13.41 -3.67
N GLU A 16 2.50 12.39 -4.49
CA GLU A 16 1.95 12.27 -5.85
C GLU A 16 0.43 12.11 -5.82
N TYR A 17 -0.08 11.16 -5.04
CA TYR A 17 -1.52 10.95 -4.87
C TYR A 17 -2.24 12.23 -4.42
N ALA A 18 -1.67 13.00 -3.51
CA ALA A 18 -2.24 14.27 -3.06
C ALA A 18 -2.31 15.32 -4.18
N ARG A 19 -1.48 15.22 -5.23
CA ARG A 19 -1.46 16.14 -6.37
C ARG A 19 -2.44 15.74 -7.47
N ASP A 20 -2.53 14.45 -7.81
CA ASP A 20 -3.28 13.98 -8.99
C ASP A 20 -4.49 13.10 -8.67
N GLY A 21 -4.61 12.60 -7.44
CA GLY A 21 -5.67 11.70 -7.01
C GLY A 21 -5.57 10.28 -7.59
N ASP A 22 -4.44 9.89 -8.20
CA ASP A 22 -4.26 8.57 -8.81
C ASP A 22 -4.12 7.48 -7.74
N SER A 23 -5.27 6.96 -7.35
CA SER A 23 -5.36 5.85 -6.39
C SER A 23 -4.71 4.56 -6.94
N ALA A 24 -4.67 4.36 -8.26
CA ALA A 24 -4.11 3.15 -8.83
C ALA A 24 -2.58 3.11 -8.68
N ALA A 25 -1.92 4.26 -8.87
CA ALA A 25 -0.49 4.41 -8.62
C ALA A 25 -0.16 4.14 -7.14
N LEU A 26 -0.85 4.80 -6.22
CA LEU A 26 -0.65 4.62 -4.78
C LEU A 26 -0.87 3.17 -4.33
N LEU A 27 -1.95 2.53 -4.77
CA LEU A 27 -2.23 1.12 -4.44
C LEU A 27 -1.18 0.16 -5.02
N SER A 28 -0.59 0.51 -6.18
CA SER A 28 0.52 -0.27 -6.74
C SER A 28 1.77 -0.20 -5.85
N ALA A 29 2.12 0.98 -5.35
CA ALA A 29 3.24 1.17 -4.44
C ALA A 29 3.03 0.42 -3.11
N LEU A 30 1.85 0.55 -2.50
CA LEU A 30 1.51 -0.19 -1.28
C LEU A 30 1.58 -1.71 -1.46
N ARG A 31 1.23 -2.22 -2.65
CA ARG A 31 1.36 -3.64 -2.98
C ARG A 31 2.82 -4.10 -3.07
N ILE A 32 3.73 -3.24 -3.53
CA ILE A 32 5.17 -3.54 -3.51
C ILE A 32 5.65 -3.67 -2.07
N ILE A 33 5.30 -2.70 -1.21
CA ILE A 33 5.67 -2.74 0.21
C ILE A 33 5.09 -3.97 0.92
N ALA A 34 3.84 -4.33 0.65
CA ALA A 34 3.23 -5.54 1.20
C ALA A 34 3.97 -6.83 0.80
N ARG A 35 4.57 -6.88 -0.39
CA ARG A 35 5.40 -8.01 -0.84
C ARG A 35 6.75 -8.04 -0.12
N VAL A 36 7.41 -6.88 -0.01
CA VAL A 36 8.70 -6.73 0.70
C VAL A 36 8.56 -7.11 2.17
N LYS A 37 7.51 -6.63 2.86
CA LYS A 37 7.25 -6.93 4.27
C LYS A 37 6.68 -8.33 4.52
N GLY A 38 6.21 -9.01 3.47
CA GLY A 38 5.51 -10.28 3.55
C GLY A 38 4.00 -10.09 3.78
N VAL A 39 3.20 -10.48 2.79
CA VAL A 39 1.75 -10.22 2.77
C VAL A 39 1.02 -10.88 3.94
N SER A 40 1.39 -12.12 4.32
CA SER A 40 0.74 -12.80 5.44
C SER A 40 1.02 -12.10 6.76
N ARG A 41 2.29 -11.75 7.01
CA ARG A 41 2.70 -11.01 8.21
C ARG A 41 1.96 -9.69 8.32
N LEU A 42 1.96 -8.90 7.24
CA LEU A 42 1.27 -7.61 7.24
C LEU A 42 -0.24 -7.75 7.46
N ALA A 43 -0.87 -8.79 6.87
CA ALA A 43 -2.29 -9.05 7.06
C ALA A 43 -2.61 -9.38 8.52
N ASP A 44 -1.79 -10.20 9.17
CA ASP A 44 -1.91 -10.53 10.59
C ASP A 44 -1.73 -9.28 11.47
N ASP A 45 -0.69 -8.46 11.19
CA ASP A 45 -0.37 -7.23 11.93
C ASP A 45 -1.53 -6.21 11.91
N ILE A 46 -2.31 -6.15 10.82
CA ILE A 46 -3.42 -5.20 10.66
C ILE A 46 -4.81 -5.84 10.88
N GLY A 47 -4.87 -7.10 11.32
CA GLY A 47 -6.14 -7.80 11.60
C GLY A 47 -7.01 -8.05 10.35
N MET A 48 -6.40 -8.22 9.18
CA MET A 48 -7.10 -8.50 7.92
C MET A 48 -6.70 -9.89 7.39
N SER A 49 -7.58 -10.54 6.64
CA SER A 49 -7.19 -11.76 5.93
C SER A 49 -6.21 -11.44 4.79
N ARG A 50 -5.28 -12.35 4.49
CA ARG A 50 -4.38 -12.23 3.32
C ARG A 50 -5.13 -11.93 2.02
N GLN A 51 -6.27 -12.61 1.80
CA GLN A 51 -7.11 -12.39 0.62
C GLN A 51 -7.76 -11.00 0.64
N GLY A 52 -8.21 -10.54 1.81
CA GLY A 52 -8.75 -9.20 2.00
C GLY A 52 -7.71 -8.12 1.66
N LEU A 53 -6.49 -8.27 2.17
CA LEU A 53 -5.37 -7.37 1.88
C LEU A 53 -5.07 -7.30 0.37
N GLN A 54 -4.96 -8.46 -0.27
CA GLN A 54 -4.69 -8.53 -1.70
C GLN A 54 -5.81 -7.92 -2.54
N LYS A 55 -7.08 -8.10 -2.13
CA LYS A 55 -8.23 -7.49 -2.81
C LYS A 55 -8.24 -5.97 -2.64
N ALA A 56 -7.99 -5.48 -1.43
CA ALA A 56 -7.93 -4.05 -1.13
C ALA A 56 -6.85 -3.33 -1.95
N LEU A 57 -5.66 -3.93 -2.08
CA LEU A 57 -4.53 -3.37 -2.85
C LEU A 57 -4.53 -3.76 -4.35
N SER A 58 -5.61 -4.36 -4.85
CA SER A 58 -5.72 -4.68 -6.27
C SER A 58 -6.17 -3.48 -7.08
N GLY A 59 -5.89 -3.45 -8.38
CA GLY A 59 -6.43 -2.41 -9.28
C GLY A 59 -7.95 -2.46 -9.47
N LYS A 60 -8.63 -3.47 -8.90
CA LYS A 60 -10.10 -3.58 -8.83
C LYS A 60 -10.62 -3.33 -7.41
N GLY A 61 -9.73 -3.10 -6.46
CA GLY A 61 -10.09 -2.74 -5.10
C GLY A 61 -10.69 -1.33 -5.07
N ASN A 62 -11.48 -1.05 -4.04
CA ASN A 62 -11.94 0.30 -3.75
C ASN A 62 -11.75 0.58 -2.25
N PRO A 63 -10.49 0.58 -1.76
CA PRO A 63 -10.23 0.95 -0.38
C PRO A 63 -10.63 2.42 -0.19
N ARG A 64 -11.29 2.71 0.93
CA ARG A 64 -11.51 4.09 1.32
C ARG A 64 -10.18 4.61 1.86
N LEU A 65 -9.63 5.61 1.20
CA LEU A 65 -8.52 6.40 1.70
C LEU A 65 -9.14 7.59 2.41
N GLU A 66 -9.04 7.61 3.73
CA GLU A 66 -9.46 8.77 4.53
C GLU A 66 -8.26 9.71 4.67
N SER A 67 -8.52 11.00 4.51
CA SER A 67 -7.57 12.11 4.62
C SER A 67 -7.41 12.56 6.07
#